data_AF-A0A7J9HTZ9-F1
#
_entry.id   AF-A0A7J9HTZ9-F1
#
_cell.length_a   1.000
_cell.length_b   1.000
_cell.length_c   1.000
_cell.angle_alpha   90.00
_cell.angle_beta   90.00
_cell.angle_gamma   90.00
#
_symmetry.space_group_name_H-M   'P 1'
#
loop_
_entity.id
_entity.type
_entity.pdbx_description
1 polymer ?
#
loop_
_entity_poly.entity_id
_entity_poly.type
_entity_poly.pdbx_seq_one_letter_code
_entity_poly.pdbx_strand_id
1 'polypeptide(L)'
;MREDPLPDADPNEKFYEGDNQYRMSGQALEFKQLNIHAWEAFDKGQDIHMQAAPSQAELLFRNYKVIKEKLKSKTKDTIMEKYGNAATEEEIPMELLLGQSERQVEYDRAGRVIKGMETSLPKSKYEEDVFINNHTSVWGSWWKDHQWGYKCCKQTIRNSYCTGAAGIEAAEAATDLMKANIARKATSEGGFFIEFAWILGINALNAPAPAEEKKLATWGTEVPEDLVLDEKLLTEALKKEDERRREEKDERKRKYNVRWNDEVTAEEMEAYRMKKVHHDDPMKDFLN
;
A
#
# COMPACT_ATOMS: atom_id res chain seq x y z
N MET A 1 -6.49 57.61 6.29
CA MET A 1 -5.10 58.14 6.32
C MET A 1 -4.20 56.94 6.14
N ARG A 2 -3.15 57.04 5.33
CA ARG A 2 -2.34 55.86 5.01
C ARG A 2 -1.61 55.31 6.24
N GLU A 3 -0.95 56.20 6.97
CA GLU A 3 -0.29 55.87 8.25
C GLU A 3 -1.22 56.14 9.43
N ASP A 4 -0.88 55.56 10.58
CA ASP A 4 -1.58 55.78 11.85
C ASP A 4 -1.50 57.28 12.24
N PRO A 5 -2.64 57.97 12.44
CA PRO A 5 -2.64 59.34 12.94
C PRO A 5 -2.13 59.49 14.38
N LEU A 6 -2.10 58.41 15.18
CA LEU A 6 -1.65 58.42 16.58
C LEU A 6 -0.70 57.23 16.87
N PRO A 7 0.55 57.27 16.36
CA PRO A 7 1.47 56.14 16.47
C PRO A 7 1.83 55.78 17.93
N ASP A 8 1.89 56.76 18.83
CA ASP A 8 2.40 56.59 20.20
C ASP A 8 1.35 56.12 21.23
N ALA A 9 0.06 56.04 20.87
CA ALA A 9 -0.98 55.56 21.78
C ALA A 9 -0.93 54.02 21.96
N ASP A 10 -1.61 53.49 22.99
CA ASP A 10 -1.70 52.05 23.22
C ASP A 10 -2.50 51.37 22.08
N PRO A 11 -1.96 50.33 21.40
CA PRO A 11 -2.63 49.62 20.32
C PRO A 11 -4.05 49.12 20.66
N ASN A 12 -4.31 48.71 21.91
CA ASN A 12 -5.61 48.13 22.28
C ASN A 12 -6.70 49.19 22.52
N GLU A 13 -6.31 50.45 22.71
CA GLU A 13 -7.21 51.60 22.90
C GLU A 13 -7.42 52.41 21.61
N LYS A 14 -6.67 52.08 20.53
CA LYS A 14 -6.77 52.75 19.24
C LYS A 14 -8.02 52.30 18.48
N PHE A 15 -8.85 53.27 18.12
CA PHE A 15 -10.00 53.03 17.25
C PHE A 15 -9.60 52.80 15.78
N TYR A 16 -8.48 53.37 15.33
CA TYR A 16 -8.05 53.33 13.93
C TYR A 16 -6.52 53.38 13.84
N GLU A 17 -5.93 52.35 13.22
CA GLU A 17 -4.47 52.16 13.11
C GLU A 17 -3.92 52.60 11.74
N GLY A 18 -4.73 53.27 10.91
CA GLY A 18 -4.37 53.62 9.53
C GLY A 18 -4.77 52.59 8.49
N ASP A 19 -4.87 53.02 7.23
CA ASP A 19 -5.32 52.18 6.12
C ASP A 19 -4.31 51.07 5.77
N ASN A 20 -3.02 51.26 6.02
CA ASN A 20 -1.98 50.26 5.73
C ASN A 20 -2.18 48.95 6.49
N GLN A 21 -2.64 49.01 7.74
CA GLN A 21 -2.90 47.83 8.56
C GLN A 21 -3.96 46.93 7.91
N TYR A 22 -5.06 47.53 7.44
CA TYR A 22 -6.17 46.80 6.83
C TYR A 22 -5.84 46.26 5.44
N ARG A 23 -4.87 46.84 4.73
CA ARG A 23 -4.47 46.36 3.39
C ARG A 23 -3.80 45.00 3.41
N MET A 24 -3.17 44.62 4.51
CA MET A 24 -2.41 43.38 4.64
C MET A 24 -3.11 42.35 5.55
N SER A 25 -4.31 42.66 6.04
CA SER A 25 -5.05 41.79 6.96
C SER A 25 -6.05 40.88 6.23
N GLY A 26 -6.53 39.85 6.94
CA GLY A 26 -7.54 38.92 6.44
C GLY A 26 -7.07 38.08 5.24
N GLN A 27 -7.96 37.92 4.26
CA GLN A 27 -7.73 37.09 3.07
C GLN A 27 -6.59 37.61 2.17
N ALA A 28 -6.24 38.90 2.26
CA ALA A 28 -5.12 39.47 1.52
C ALA A 28 -3.78 38.81 1.91
N LEU A 29 -3.62 38.45 3.19
CA LEU A 29 -2.45 37.75 3.68
C LEU A 29 -2.37 36.33 3.13
N GLU A 30 -3.50 35.61 3.11
CA GLU A 30 -3.57 34.25 2.57
C GLU A 30 -3.29 34.23 1.06
N PHE A 31 -3.85 35.19 0.33
CA PHE A 31 -3.58 35.39 -1.08
C PHE A 31 -2.10 35.65 -1.35
N LYS A 32 -1.46 36.51 -0.55
CA LYS A 32 -0.01 36.77 -0.63
C LYS A 32 0.80 35.49 -0.38
N GLN A 33 0.46 34.70 0.63
CA GLN A 33 1.13 33.42 0.90
C GLN A 33 0.98 32.44 -0.27
N LEU A 34 -0.22 32.37 -0.86
CA LEU A 34 -0.47 31.51 -2.02
C LEU A 34 0.41 31.89 -3.21
N ASN A 35 0.63 33.18 -3.48
CA ASN A 35 1.51 33.56 -4.59
C ASN A 35 3.01 33.63 -4.31
N ILE A 36 3.43 33.71 -3.05
CA ILE A 36 4.80 33.30 -2.68
C ILE A 36 5.00 31.81 -2.98
N HIS A 37 4.05 30.95 -2.58
CA HIS A 37 4.13 29.52 -2.87
C HIS A 37 4.15 29.21 -4.37
N ALA A 38 3.34 29.92 -5.17
CA ALA A 38 3.36 29.78 -6.62
C ALA A 38 4.73 30.13 -7.22
N TRP A 39 5.38 31.22 -6.79
CA TRP A 39 6.73 31.57 -7.23
C TRP A 39 7.78 30.54 -6.81
N GLU A 40 7.77 30.10 -5.55
CA GLU A 40 8.69 29.08 -5.07
C GLU A 40 8.55 27.74 -5.81
N ALA A 41 7.31 27.38 -6.18
CA ALA A 41 7.04 26.17 -6.93
C ALA A 41 7.47 26.31 -8.40
N PHE A 42 7.27 27.50 -8.98
CA PHE A 42 7.77 27.84 -10.32
C PHE A 42 9.29 27.77 -10.41
N ASP A 43 10.02 28.31 -9.42
CA ASP A 43 11.48 28.20 -9.34
C ASP A 43 11.96 26.75 -9.20
N LYS A 44 11.14 25.88 -8.60
CA LYS A 44 11.38 24.42 -8.53
C LYS A 44 11.01 23.67 -9.82
N GLY A 45 10.48 24.36 -10.82
CA GLY A 45 10.08 23.78 -12.11
C GLY A 45 8.65 23.26 -12.18
N GLN A 46 7.79 23.55 -11.20
CA GLN A 46 6.36 23.25 -11.30
C GLN A 46 5.62 24.41 -11.96
N ASP A 47 4.89 24.14 -13.04
CA ASP A 47 4.09 25.16 -13.72
C ASP A 47 2.78 25.42 -12.96
N ILE A 48 2.85 26.34 -11.99
CA ILE A 48 1.72 26.77 -11.17
C ILE A 48 1.60 28.28 -11.28
N HIS A 49 0.50 28.75 -11.85
CA HIS A 49 0.26 30.19 -12.00
C HIS A 49 -1.06 30.59 -11.35
N MET A 50 -0.98 31.47 -10.35
CA MET A 50 -2.16 31.91 -9.59
C MET A 50 -3.23 32.59 -10.46
N GLN A 51 -2.83 33.49 -11.38
CA GLN A 51 -3.82 34.19 -12.22
C GLN A 51 -4.36 33.32 -13.38
N ALA A 52 -3.54 32.43 -13.96
CA ALA A 52 -3.98 31.58 -15.06
C ALA A 52 -4.84 30.39 -14.59
N ALA A 53 -4.45 29.76 -13.48
CA ALA A 53 -5.14 28.60 -12.91
C ALA A 53 -5.31 28.74 -11.38
N PRO A 54 -6.18 29.64 -10.89
CA PRO A 54 -6.33 29.93 -9.46
C PRO A 54 -6.83 28.72 -8.64
N SER A 55 -7.75 27.93 -9.19
CA SER A 55 -8.28 26.74 -8.50
C SER A 55 -7.22 25.65 -8.30
N GLN A 56 -6.36 25.43 -9.30
CA GLN A 56 -5.25 24.49 -9.21
C GLN A 56 -4.22 24.96 -8.18
N ALA A 57 -3.84 26.24 -8.22
CA ALA A 57 -2.90 26.81 -7.26
C ALA A 57 -3.41 26.72 -5.81
N GLU A 58 -4.71 26.94 -5.59
CA GLU A 58 -5.35 26.84 -4.28
C GLU A 58 -5.36 25.40 -3.75
N LEU A 59 -5.72 24.42 -4.59
CA LEU A 59 -5.72 23.01 -4.23
C LEU A 59 -4.31 22.52 -3.86
N LEU A 60 -3.31 22.89 -4.65
CA LEU A 60 -1.91 22.57 -4.37
C LEU A 60 -1.43 23.23 -3.06
N PHE A 61 -1.84 24.47 -2.80
CA PHE A 61 -1.51 25.16 -1.56
C PHE A 61 -2.17 24.53 -0.33
N ARG A 62 -3.42 24.06 -0.42
CA ARG A 62 -4.06 23.28 0.66
C ARG A 62 -3.31 21.99 0.95
N ASN A 63 -2.96 21.24 -0.09
CA ASN A 63 -2.15 20.03 0.05
C ASN A 63 -0.79 20.34 0.68
N TYR A 64 -0.15 21.44 0.27
CA TYR A 64 1.09 21.92 0.87
C TYR A 64 0.93 22.22 2.37
N LYS A 65 -0.16 22.88 2.81
CA LYS A 65 -0.43 23.14 4.24
C LYS A 65 -0.51 21.84 5.04
N VAL A 66 -1.29 20.85 4.56
CA VAL A 66 -1.43 19.54 5.22
C VAL A 66 -0.09 18.82 5.28
N ILE A 67 0.70 18.83 4.20
CA ILE A 67 2.02 18.20 4.16
C ILE A 67 2.97 18.92 5.13
N LYS A 68 2.95 20.25 5.17
CA LYS A 68 3.78 21.06 6.07
C LYS A 68 3.48 20.77 7.54
N GLU A 69 2.21 20.60 7.91
CA GLU A 69 1.81 20.20 9.26
C GLU A 69 2.30 18.79 9.62
N LYS A 70 2.12 17.83 8.71
CA LYS A 70 2.67 16.47 8.88
C LYS A 70 4.19 16.45 8.98
N LEU A 71 4.88 17.33 8.24
CA LEU A 71 6.34 17.46 8.33
C LEU A 71 6.73 18.08 9.67
N LYS A 72 6.01 19.09 10.17
CA LYS A 72 6.24 19.67 11.50
C LYS A 72 6.07 18.62 12.61
N SER A 73 5.01 17.81 12.55
CA SER A 73 4.80 16.73 13.53
C SER A 73 5.94 15.72 13.47
N LYS A 74 6.29 15.22 12.28
CA LYS A 74 7.45 14.32 12.11
C LYS A 74 8.74 14.92 12.63
N THR A 75 9.03 16.20 12.35
CA THR A 75 10.23 16.85 12.89
C THR A 75 10.19 16.93 14.41
N LYS A 76 9.03 17.23 15.01
CA LYS A 76 8.85 17.23 16.47
C LYS A 76 9.10 15.82 17.04
N ASP A 77 8.55 14.79 16.42
CA ASP A 77 8.72 13.40 16.84
C ASP A 77 10.20 12.99 16.75
N THR A 78 10.88 13.30 15.63
CA THR A 78 12.31 12.99 15.48
C THR A 78 13.20 13.75 16.49
N ILE A 79 12.82 14.97 16.87
CA ILE A 79 13.53 15.73 17.91
C ILE A 79 13.26 15.09 19.28
N MET A 80 12.03 14.70 19.54
CA MET A 80 11.62 14.03 20.78
C MET A 80 12.31 12.68 20.96
N GLU A 81 12.46 11.89 19.90
CA GLU A 81 13.19 10.61 19.93
C GLU A 81 14.69 10.81 20.20
N LYS A 82 15.30 11.84 19.60
CA LYS A 82 16.75 12.08 19.72
C LYS A 82 17.16 12.72 21.05
N TYR A 83 16.33 13.61 21.56
CA TYR A 83 16.68 14.46 22.70
C TYR A 83 15.79 14.22 23.92
N GLY A 84 14.79 13.34 23.82
CA GLY A 84 13.77 13.15 24.84
C GLY A 84 12.86 14.38 24.98
N ASN A 85 11.83 14.25 25.80
CA ASN A 85 11.02 15.38 26.22
C ASN A 85 11.43 15.80 27.63
N ALA A 86 12.16 16.90 27.78
CA ALA A 86 12.57 17.39 29.10
C ALA A 86 11.39 17.81 30.00
N ALA A 87 10.19 18.00 29.42
CA ALA A 87 8.98 18.37 30.15
C ALA A 87 8.13 17.16 30.57
N THR A 88 8.41 15.95 30.08
CA THR A 88 7.85 14.76 30.73
C THR A 88 8.67 14.52 31.98
N GLU A 89 8.07 14.78 33.14
CA GLU A 89 8.60 14.27 34.40
C GLU A 89 8.69 12.75 34.23
N GLU A 90 9.92 12.23 34.09
CA GLU A 90 10.14 10.79 34.12
C GLU A 90 9.51 10.30 35.42
N GLU A 91 8.56 9.36 35.35
CA GLU A 91 7.97 8.75 36.54
C GLU A 91 9.10 8.05 37.30
N ILE A 92 9.71 8.78 38.23
CA ILE A 92 10.76 8.27 39.08
C ILE A 92 10.17 7.07 39.80
N PRO A 93 10.76 5.87 39.71
CA PRO A 93 10.21 4.70 40.38
C PRO A 93 10.05 5.00 41.86
N MET A 94 8.93 4.56 42.44
CA MET A 94 8.51 4.88 43.81
C MET A 94 9.65 4.68 44.84
N GLU A 95 10.52 3.69 44.61
CA GLU A 95 11.69 3.39 45.44
C GLU A 95 12.70 4.54 45.51
N LEU A 96 12.96 5.21 44.38
CA LEU A 96 13.82 6.39 44.30
C LEU A 96 13.13 7.64 44.87
N LEU A 97 11.80 7.74 44.73
CA LEU A 97 11.01 8.83 45.31
C LEU A 97 11.00 8.79 46.85
N LEU A 98 10.96 7.59 47.44
CA LEU A 98 10.97 7.39 48.89
C LEU A 98 12.40 7.31 49.46
N GLY A 99 13.42 7.19 48.61
CA GLY A 99 14.84 7.08 49.00
C GLY A 99 15.16 5.82 49.82
N GLN A 100 14.26 4.84 49.84
CA GLN A 100 14.42 3.59 50.58
C GLN A 100 14.85 2.49 49.62
N SER A 101 16.11 2.05 49.74
CA SER A 101 16.63 0.87 49.02
C SER A 101 16.37 -0.44 49.78
N GLU A 102 15.89 -0.35 51.02
CA GLU A 102 15.66 -1.49 51.89
C GLU A 102 14.21 -1.94 51.86
N ARG A 103 14.00 -3.20 51.49
CA ARG A 103 12.69 -3.84 51.52
C ARG A 103 12.48 -4.51 52.87
N GLN A 104 11.65 -3.90 53.73
CA GLN A 104 11.31 -4.46 55.02
C GLN A 104 10.36 -5.66 54.86
N VAL A 105 10.82 -6.85 55.27
CA VAL A 105 10.02 -8.08 55.32
C VAL A 105 9.78 -8.44 56.79
N GLU A 106 8.54 -8.41 57.22
CA GLU A 106 8.15 -8.75 58.59
C GLU A 106 7.80 -10.25 58.68
N TYR A 107 8.42 -10.97 59.62
CA TYR A 107 8.18 -12.38 59.87
C TYR A 107 7.34 -12.59 61.13
N ASP A 108 6.40 -13.52 61.07
CA ASP A 108 5.72 -14.10 62.22
C ASP A 108 6.70 -14.88 63.10
N ARG A 109 6.33 -15.17 64.36
CA ARG A 109 7.09 -16.05 65.26
C ARG A 109 7.31 -17.45 64.68
N ALA A 110 6.46 -17.88 63.74
CA ALA A 110 6.58 -19.12 62.99
C ALA A 110 7.43 -19.01 61.70
N GLY A 111 8.02 -17.85 61.41
CA GLY A 111 8.83 -17.60 60.21
C GLY A 111 8.04 -17.34 58.93
N ARG A 112 6.71 -17.18 59.01
CA ARG A 112 5.87 -16.81 57.86
C ARG A 112 5.94 -15.30 57.61
N VAL A 113 6.12 -14.90 56.36
CA VAL A 113 6.14 -13.48 55.98
C VAL A 113 4.72 -12.91 56.09
N ILE A 114 4.54 -11.86 56.91
CA ILE A 114 3.27 -11.15 57.10
C ILE A 114 3.19 -9.92 56.20
N LYS A 115 4.32 -9.21 56.01
CA LYS A 115 4.39 -7.94 55.28
C LYS A 115 5.68 -7.85 54.48
N GLY A 116 5.64 -7.24 53.30
CA GLY A 116 6.81 -7.03 52.44
C GLY A 116 6.99 -8.06 51.32
N MET A 117 6.19 -9.13 51.29
CA MET A 117 6.11 -9.99 50.10
C MET A 117 5.34 -9.23 49.02
N GLU A 118 5.92 -9.14 47.82
CA GLU A 118 5.19 -8.68 46.64
C GLU A 118 4.07 -9.69 46.42
N THR A 119 2.88 -9.19 46.11
CA THR A 119 1.73 -10.04 45.82
C THR A 119 2.05 -10.84 44.56
N SER A 120 2.53 -12.07 44.72
CA SER A 120 2.67 -13.00 43.61
C SER A 120 1.28 -13.23 43.03
N LEU A 121 1.11 -13.01 41.74
CA LEU A 121 -0.14 -13.32 41.06
C LEU A 121 -0.45 -14.82 41.28
N PRO A 122 -1.66 -15.17 41.75
CA PRO A 122 -2.01 -16.56 42.02
C PRO A 122 -2.00 -17.33 40.71
N LYS A 123 -1.05 -18.25 40.56
CA LYS A 123 -0.96 -19.14 39.40
C LYS A 123 -1.99 -20.26 39.51
N SER A 124 -2.59 -20.63 38.40
CA SER A 124 -3.51 -21.77 38.37
C SER A 124 -2.74 -23.11 38.56
N LYS A 125 -3.46 -24.21 38.80
CA LYS A 125 -2.86 -25.57 38.94
C LYS A 125 -2.14 -26.03 37.66
N TYR A 126 -2.53 -25.49 36.51
CA TYR A 126 -1.97 -25.85 35.22
C TYR A 126 -0.88 -24.86 34.82
N GLU A 127 0.14 -25.35 34.10
CA GLU A 127 1.19 -24.50 33.54
C GLU A 127 0.57 -23.49 32.57
N GLU A 128 0.49 -22.25 33.03
CA GLU A 128 0.11 -21.09 32.21
C GLU A 128 1.31 -20.61 31.39
N ASP A 129 1.04 -19.90 30.30
CA ASP A 129 2.07 -19.30 29.43
C ASP A 129 3.06 -20.28 28.77
N VAL A 130 2.66 -21.53 28.57
CA VAL A 130 3.40 -22.49 27.73
C VAL A 130 3.08 -22.20 26.26
N PHE A 131 3.94 -21.40 25.62
CA PHE A 131 3.82 -21.12 24.20
C PHE A 131 4.57 -22.13 23.34
N ILE A 132 3.86 -22.74 22.41
CA ILE A 132 4.42 -23.70 21.46
C ILE A 132 5.06 -22.92 20.31
N ASN A 133 6.21 -23.38 19.79
CA ASN A 133 6.83 -22.92 18.54
C ASN A 133 7.02 -21.39 18.41
N ASN A 134 7.54 -20.75 19.48
CA ASN A 134 7.89 -19.32 19.55
C ASN A 134 6.71 -18.35 19.32
N HIS A 135 5.48 -18.81 19.54
CA HIS A 135 4.33 -17.90 19.68
C HIS A 135 4.40 -17.15 21.01
N THR A 136 3.75 -15.99 21.11
CA THR A 136 3.58 -15.24 22.38
C THR A 136 2.16 -15.34 22.93
N SER A 137 1.33 -16.16 22.29
CA SER A 137 -0.07 -16.34 22.65
C SER A 137 -0.48 -17.79 22.46
N VAL A 138 -1.43 -18.25 23.25
CA VAL A 138 -1.95 -19.63 23.18
C VAL A 138 -2.84 -19.80 21.95
N TRP A 139 -2.89 -21.00 21.40
CA TRP A 139 -3.83 -21.35 20.33
C TRP A 139 -5.28 -21.11 20.76
N GLY A 140 -6.08 -20.45 19.91
CA GLY A 140 -7.46 -20.07 20.24
C GLY A 140 -7.58 -18.69 20.89
N SER A 141 -6.46 -17.98 21.08
CA SER A 141 -6.46 -16.57 21.50
C SER A 141 -6.98 -15.60 20.42
N TRP A 142 -7.19 -16.08 19.19
CA TRP A 142 -7.70 -15.29 18.07
C TRP A 142 -8.73 -16.08 17.26
N TRP A 143 -9.74 -15.37 16.75
CA TRP A 143 -10.83 -15.93 15.96
C TRP A 143 -11.14 -15.02 14.78
N LYS A 144 -11.20 -15.58 13.57
CA LYS A 144 -11.65 -14.89 12.36
C LYS A 144 -12.24 -15.89 11.37
N ASP A 145 -13.31 -15.52 10.69
CA ASP A 145 -13.91 -16.29 9.59
C ASP A 145 -14.12 -17.79 9.91
N HIS A 146 -14.70 -18.10 11.07
CA HIS A 146 -14.94 -19.46 11.55
C HIS A 146 -13.68 -20.30 11.82
N GLN A 147 -12.51 -19.65 11.95
CA GLN A 147 -11.24 -20.31 12.24
C GLN A 147 -10.59 -19.73 13.51
N TRP A 148 -10.09 -20.62 14.36
CA TRP A 148 -9.26 -20.27 15.51
C TRP A 148 -7.81 -20.14 15.09
N GLY A 149 -7.08 -19.24 15.75
CA GLY A 149 -5.66 -19.04 15.51
C GLY A 149 -4.92 -18.43 16.69
N TYR A 150 -3.67 -18.04 16.44
CA TYR A 150 -2.82 -17.35 17.40
C TYR A 150 -2.96 -15.83 17.30
N LYS A 151 -3.08 -15.11 18.41
CA LYS A 151 -3.15 -13.63 18.43
C LYS A 151 -1.89 -12.95 17.92
N CYS A 152 -0.72 -13.54 18.19
CA CYS A 152 0.57 -12.96 17.82
C CYS A 152 0.84 -12.92 16.32
N CYS A 153 0.43 -13.97 15.59
CA CYS A 153 0.76 -14.16 14.19
C CYS A 153 -0.47 -14.27 13.27
N LYS A 154 -1.70 -14.29 13.84
CA LYS A 154 -2.99 -14.52 13.14
C LYS A 154 -3.02 -15.79 12.28
N GLN A 155 -2.14 -16.75 12.53
CA GLN A 155 -2.09 -18.03 11.83
C GLN A 155 -3.21 -18.95 12.33
N THR A 156 -3.90 -19.60 11.39
CA THR A 156 -5.01 -20.54 11.65
C THR A 156 -4.60 -22.01 11.56
N ILE A 157 -3.29 -22.30 11.63
CA ILE A 157 -2.76 -23.67 11.65
C ILE A 157 -2.10 -23.94 13.00
N ARG A 158 -2.56 -24.97 13.71
CA ARG A 158 -2.02 -25.35 15.03
C ARG A 158 -0.60 -25.90 14.88
N ASN A 159 0.30 -25.54 15.80
CA ASN A 159 1.72 -25.93 15.82
C ASN A 159 2.56 -25.41 14.63
N SER A 160 2.11 -24.38 13.92
CA SER A 160 2.97 -23.63 12.99
C SER A 160 3.98 -22.76 13.76
N TYR A 161 5.10 -22.38 13.14
CA TYR A 161 6.05 -21.43 13.72
C TYR A 161 5.54 -19.99 13.55
N CYS A 162 5.74 -19.15 14.57
CA CYS A 162 5.27 -17.76 14.49
C CYS A 162 6.06 -16.96 13.43
N THR A 163 5.32 -16.33 12.52
CA THR A 163 5.83 -15.46 11.43
C THR A 163 5.98 -13.98 11.82
N GLY A 164 5.77 -13.61 13.08
CA GLY A 164 5.76 -12.24 13.59
C GLY A 164 4.79 -11.29 12.86
N ALA A 165 5.07 -9.98 12.95
CA ALA A 165 4.32 -8.92 12.29
C ALA A 165 4.38 -9.02 10.75
N ALA A 166 5.52 -9.46 10.20
CA ALA A 166 5.69 -9.68 8.77
C ALA A 166 4.67 -10.67 8.20
N GLY A 167 4.30 -11.70 8.97
CA GLY A 167 3.25 -12.64 8.55
C GLY A 167 1.86 -12.03 8.49
N ILE A 168 1.57 -11.03 9.33
CA ILE A 168 0.28 -10.32 9.33
C ILE A 168 0.19 -9.44 8.08
N GLU A 169 1.24 -8.66 7.80
CA GLU A 169 1.30 -7.80 6.61
C GLU A 169 1.21 -8.62 5.33
N ALA A 170 1.92 -9.75 5.25
CA ALA A 170 1.85 -10.65 4.10
C ALA A 170 0.45 -11.25 3.91
N ALA A 171 -0.22 -11.64 5.01
CA ALA A 171 -1.58 -12.16 4.95
C ALA A 171 -2.59 -11.08 4.51
N GLU A 172 -2.47 -9.85 5.01
CA GLU A 172 -3.32 -8.73 4.63
C GLU A 172 -3.10 -8.35 3.16
N ALA A 173 -1.85 -8.23 2.72
CA ALA A 173 -1.50 -8.01 1.32
C ALA A 173 -2.06 -9.12 0.39
N ALA A 174 -1.96 -10.38 0.80
CA ALA A 174 -2.54 -11.50 0.04
C ALA A 174 -4.07 -11.38 -0.08
N THR A 175 -4.76 -10.97 0.99
CA THR A 175 -6.21 -10.73 0.93
C THR A 175 -6.58 -9.56 0.04
N ASP A 176 -5.78 -8.49 0.03
CA ASP A 176 -6.03 -7.33 -0.80
C ASP A 176 -5.73 -7.61 -2.29
N LEU A 177 -4.69 -8.39 -2.58
CA LEU A 177 -4.45 -8.91 -3.93
C LEU A 177 -5.61 -9.81 -4.41
N MET A 178 -6.14 -10.68 -3.53
CA MET A 178 -7.31 -11.50 -3.86
C MET A 178 -8.54 -10.65 -4.17
N LYS A 179 -8.83 -9.62 -3.36
CA LYS A 179 -9.92 -8.67 -3.64
C LYS A 179 -9.71 -7.92 -4.96
N ALA A 180 -8.49 -7.46 -5.23
CA ALA A 180 -8.14 -6.78 -6.48
C ALA A 180 -8.35 -7.71 -7.69
N ASN A 181 -7.98 -8.99 -7.58
CA ASN A 181 -8.24 -9.99 -8.62
C ASN A 181 -9.73 -10.21 -8.84
N ILE A 182 -10.52 -10.30 -7.76
CA ILE A 182 -11.98 -10.44 -7.85
C ILE A 182 -12.60 -9.21 -8.51
N ALA A 183 -12.16 -7.99 -8.15
CA ALA A 183 -12.64 -6.76 -8.76
C ALA A 183 -12.32 -6.72 -10.26
N ARG A 184 -11.10 -7.09 -10.65
CA ARG A 184 -10.70 -7.20 -12.07
C ARG A 184 -11.55 -8.23 -12.82
N LYS A 185 -11.79 -9.40 -12.22
CA LYS A 185 -12.63 -10.44 -12.82
C LYS A 185 -14.11 -10.00 -12.93
N ALA A 186 -14.64 -9.29 -11.94
CA ALA A 186 -15.99 -8.75 -12.00
C ALA A 186 -16.15 -7.72 -13.12
N THR A 187 -15.11 -6.91 -13.39
CA THR A 187 -15.12 -5.97 -14.53
C THR A 187 -15.02 -6.68 -15.88
N SER A 188 -14.28 -7.78 -15.99
CA SER A 188 -14.20 -8.56 -17.23
C SER A 188 -15.49 -9.34 -17.51
N GLU A 189 -16.09 -9.95 -16.49
CA GLU A 189 -17.36 -10.69 -16.62
C GLU A 189 -18.58 -9.76 -16.82
N GLY A 190 -18.44 -8.48 -16.46
CA GLY A 190 -19.39 -7.41 -16.84
C GLY A 190 -19.56 -7.20 -18.35
N GLY A 191 -18.70 -7.81 -19.18
CA GLY A 191 -18.85 -7.85 -20.64
C GLY A 191 -20.16 -8.48 -21.13
N PHE A 192 -20.75 -9.41 -20.37
CA PHE A 192 -22.05 -10.02 -20.73
C PHE A 192 -23.23 -9.02 -20.61
N PHE A 193 -23.10 -8.01 -19.75
CA PHE A 193 -24.11 -6.96 -19.57
C PHE A 193 -24.14 -5.98 -20.74
N ILE A 194 -23.01 -5.82 -21.45
CA ILE A 194 -22.86 -4.92 -22.59
C ILE A 194 -23.57 -5.49 -23.83
N GLU A 195 -23.50 -6.80 -24.04
CA GLU A 195 -24.18 -7.49 -25.15
C GLU A 195 -25.72 -7.45 -24.99
N PHE A 196 -26.21 -7.63 -23.76
CA PHE A 196 -27.65 -7.55 -23.42
C PHE A 196 -28.20 -6.12 -23.48
N ALA A 197 -27.40 -5.12 -23.09
CA ALA A 197 -27.78 -3.70 -23.17
C ALA A 197 -27.86 -3.18 -24.61
N TRP A 198 -27.06 -3.72 -25.53
CA TRP A 198 -27.13 -3.39 -26.96
C TRP A 198 -28.42 -3.91 -27.61
N ILE A 199 -28.89 -5.11 -27.22
CA ILE A 199 -30.17 -5.70 -27.65
C ILE A 199 -31.39 -4.89 -27.15
N LEU A 200 -31.30 -4.29 -25.97
CA LEU A 200 -32.39 -3.52 -25.34
C LEU A 200 -32.39 -2.02 -25.65
N GLY A 201 -31.47 -1.54 -26.48
CA GLY A 201 -31.51 -0.16 -27.01
C GLY A 201 -31.37 0.93 -25.94
N ILE A 202 -30.59 0.69 -24.87
CA ILE A 202 -30.25 1.72 -23.87
C ILE A 202 -28.94 2.39 -24.31
N ASN A 203 -28.96 3.71 -24.55
CA ASN A 203 -27.81 4.46 -25.06
C ASN A 203 -26.63 4.41 -24.07
N ALA A 204 -25.58 3.71 -24.48
CA ALA A 204 -24.30 3.53 -23.80
C ALA A 204 -23.40 4.78 -23.91
N LEU A 205 -23.79 5.88 -23.28
CA LEU A 205 -22.97 7.11 -23.24
C LEU A 205 -21.97 7.17 -22.08
N ASN A 206 -21.95 6.16 -21.20
CA ASN A 206 -20.97 6.01 -20.11
C ASN A 206 -20.53 4.55 -19.94
N ALA A 207 -20.26 3.86 -21.04
CA ALA A 207 -19.46 2.63 -20.98
C ALA A 207 -17.98 3.05 -21.08
N PRO A 208 -17.11 2.71 -20.12
CA PRO A 208 -15.68 2.84 -20.37
C PRO A 208 -15.35 1.98 -21.60
N ALA A 209 -14.59 2.52 -22.54
CA ALA A 209 -14.08 1.76 -23.67
C ALA A 209 -13.50 0.42 -23.15
N PRO A 210 -13.73 -0.71 -23.84
CA PRO A 210 -13.14 -1.98 -23.41
C PRO A 210 -11.65 -1.73 -23.27
N ALA A 211 -11.15 -1.76 -22.04
CA ALA A 211 -9.73 -1.72 -21.79
C ALA A 211 -9.18 -2.96 -22.51
N GLU A 212 -8.36 -2.75 -23.54
CA GLU A 212 -7.67 -3.83 -24.22
C GLU A 212 -7.10 -4.78 -23.17
N GLU A 213 -7.54 -6.04 -23.20
CA GLU A 213 -7.06 -7.06 -22.29
C GLU A 213 -5.57 -7.27 -22.57
N LYS A 214 -4.72 -6.59 -21.80
CA LYS A 214 -3.27 -6.77 -21.86
C LYS A 214 -2.94 -8.09 -21.16
N LYS A 215 -2.89 -9.17 -21.93
CA LYS A 215 -2.39 -10.46 -21.46
C LYS A 215 -0.87 -10.40 -21.42
N LEU A 216 -0.32 -10.41 -20.21
CA LEU A 216 1.11 -10.63 -20.01
C LEU A 216 1.45 -12.07 -20.40
N ALA A 217 2.54 -12.26 -21.13
CA ALA A 217 3.02 -13.57 -21.54
C ALA A 217 3.14 -14.50 -20.32
N THR A 218 2.34 -15.57 -20.31
CA THR A 218 2.13 -16.41 -19.12
C THR A 218 3.29 -17.36 -18.84
N TRP A 219 4.26 -17.47 -19.75
CA TRP A 219 5.30 -18.51 -19.70
C TRP A 219 6.71 -18.00 -20.09
N GLY A 220 7.65 -18.15 -19.14
CA GLY A 220 9.09 -17.93 -19.32
C GLY A 220 9.65 -16.77 -18.49
N THR A 221 10.82 -16.95 -17.90
CA THR A 221 11.52 -15.95 -17.05
C THR A 221 12.30 -14.89 -17.84
N GLU A 222 12.31 -14.96 -19.17
CA GLU A 222 13.16 -14.12 -20.05
C GLU A 222 12.36 -13.16 -20.95
N VAL A 223 11.09 -12.88 -20.64
CA VAL A 223 10.27 -11.92 -21.40
C VAL A 223 10.24 -10.58 -20.66
N PRO A 224 10.57 -9.44 -21.31
CA PRO A 224 10.43 -8.12 -20.71
C PRO A 224 8.99 -7.87 -20.26
N GLU A 225 8.79 -7.40 -19.02
CA GLU A 225 7.46 -7.24 -18.39
C GLU A 225 6.52 -6.26 -19.14
N ASP A 226 7.06 -5.43 -20.06
CA ASP A 226 6.33 -4.40 -20.79
C ASP A 226 5.91 -4.78 -22.23
N LEU A 227 6.13 -6.03 -22.66
CA LEU A 227 5.76 -6.45 -24.02
C LEU A 227 4.24 -6.66 -24.15
N VAL A 228 3.57 -5.76 -24.88
CA VAL A 228 2.14 -5.84 -25.20
C VAL A 228 1.97 -6.65 -26.49
N LEU A 229 1.23 -7.75 -26.42
CA LEU A 229 0.94 -8.65 -27.54
C LEU A 229 -0.46 -8.38 -28.10
N ASP A 230 -0.56 -8.26 -29.43
CA ASP A 230 -1.83 -8.04 -30.12
C ASP A 230 -2.60 -9.36 -30.30
N GLU A 231 -3.84 -9.43 -29.77
CA GLU A 231 -4.64 -10.66 -29.80
C GLU A 231 -4.92 -11.16 -31.23
N LYS A 232 -5.14 -10.24 -32.18
CA LYS A 232 -5.41 -10.61 -33.58
C LYS A 232 -4.20 -11.31 -34.22
N LEU A 233 -3.00 -10.75 -34.03
CA LEU A 233 -1.76 -11.31 -34.56
C LEU A 233 -1.40 -12.63 -33.88
N LEU A 234 -1.63 -12.75 -32.57
CA LEU A 234 -1.43 -14.01 -31.85
C LEU A 234 -2.36 -15.12 -32.35
N THR A 235 -3.64 -14.83 -32.60
CA THR A 235 -4.56 -15.85 -33.16
C THR A 235 -4.19 -16.27 -34.58
N GLU A 236 -3.67 -15.35 -35.40
CA GLU A 236 -3.17 -15.64 -36.74
C GLU A 236 -1.90 -16.51 -36.68
N ALA A 237 -0.97 -16.16 -35.79
CA ALA A 237 0.24 -16.95 -35.53
C ALA A 237 -0.09 -18.37 -35.03
N LEU A 238 -1.08 -18.53 -34.14
CA LEU A 238 -1.55 -19.83 -33.70
C LEU A 238 -2.11 -20.66 -34.86
N LYS A 239 -2.93 -20.08 -35.74
CA LYS A 239 -3.46 -20.80 -36.91
C LYS A 239 -2.34 -21.25 -37.86
N LYS A 240 -1.39 -20.36 -38.14
CA LYS A 240 -0.20 -20.64 -38.97
C LYS A 240 0.65 -21.77 -38.39
N GLU A 241 0.81 -21.83 -37.07
CA GLU A 241 1.54 -22.88 -36.38
C GLU A 241 0.79 -24.24 -36.41
N ASP A 242 -0.55 -24.25 -36.32
CA ASP A 242 -1.34 -25.47 -36.52
C ASP A 242 -1.26 -26.00 -37.95
N GLU A 243 -1.31 -25.11 -38.94
CA GLU A 243 -1.14 -25.46 -40.35
C GLU A 243 0.26 -26.05 -40.59
N ARG A 244 1.31 -25.41 -40.06
CA ARG A 244 2.69 -25.91 -40.11
C ARG A 244 2.82 -27.31 -39.49
N ARG A 245 2.12 -27.58 -38.39
CA ARG A 245 2.14 -28.90 -37.72
C ARG A 245 1.32 -29.96 -38.47
N ARG A 246 0.24 -29.56 -39.17
CA ARG A 246 -0.57 -30.47 -40.00
C ARG A 246 0.12 -30.83 -41.32
N GLU A 247 0.98 -29.97 -41.85
CA GLU A 247 1.79 -30.26 -43.03
C GLU A 247 2.88 -31.30 -42.72
N GLU A 248 2.58 -32.57 -42.98
CA GLU A 248 3.57 -33.65 -42.94
C GLU A 248 4.54 -33.50 -44.14
N LYS A 249 5.71 -32.90 -43.91
CA LYS A 249 6.68 -32.59 -44.97
C LYS A 249 7.55 -33.81 -45.30
N ASP A 250 7.04 -34.64 -46.21
CA ASP A 250 7.76 -35.75 -46.84
C ASP A 250 8.98 -35.20 -47.64
N GLU A 251 10.20 -35.60 -47.25
CA GLU A 251 11.45 -34.93 -47.67
C GLU A 251 11.69 -34.93 -49.18
N ARG A 252 11.10 -35.90 -49.89
CA ARG A 252 11.21 -36.07 -51.36
C ARG A 252 10.42 -35.04 -52.17
N LYS A 253 9.53 -34.26 -51.56
CA LYS A 253 8.68 -33.26 -52.26
C LYS A 253 9.10 -31.80 -52.00
N ARG A 254 10.20 -31.54 -51.27
CA ARG A 254 10.69 -30.18 -51.03
C ARG A 254 11.21 -29.56 -52.33
N LYS A 255 10.59 -28.47 -52.79
CA LYS A 255 10.97 -27.75 -54.02
C LYS A 255 12.30 -27.01 -53.79
N TYR A 256 13.25 -27.11 -54.72
CA TYR A 256 14.65 -26.66 -54.56
C TYR A 256 14.85 -25.16 -54.28
N ASN A 257 13.83 -24.31 -54.47
CA ASN A 257 13.94 -22.85 -54.34
C ASN A 257 13.11 -22.31 -53.15
N VAL A 258 13.38 -22.79 -51.92
CA VAL A 258 12.81 -22.19 -50.70
C VAL A 258 13.71 -21.04 -50.26
N ARG A 259 13.22 -19.80 -50.28
CA ARG A 259 13.82 -18.71 -49.52
C ARG A 259 13.29 -18.78 -48.09
N TRP A 260 14.19 -18.79 -47.12
CA TRP A 260 13.85 -18.66 -45.70
C TRP A 260 13.84 -17.18 -45.32
N ASN A 261 12.81 -16.76 -44.58
CA ASN A 261 12.81 -15.49 -43.86
C ASN A 261 13.03 -15.83 -42.38
N ASP A 262 14.08 -15.25 -41.78
CA ASP A 262 14.52 -15.56 -40.40
C ASP A 262 13.94 -14.59 -39.35
N GLU A 263 13.08 -13.66 -39.76
CA GLU A 263 12.44 -12.70 -38.85
C GLU A 263 11.24 -13.36 -38.14
N VAL A 264 11.37 -13.58 -36.83
CA VAL A 264 10.29 -14.14 -35.98
C VAL A 264 9.75 -13.03 -35.09
N THR A 265 8.44 -12.81 -35.12
CA THR A 265 7.80 -11.80 -34.25
C THR A 265 7.61 -12.34 -32.83
N ALA A 266 7.36 -11.45 -31.87
CA ALA A 266 7.21 -11.85 -30.48
C ALA A 266 5.97 -12.73 -30.25
N GLU A 267 4.91 -12.48 -31.02
CA GLU A 267 3.66 -13.25 -31.04
C GLU A 267 3.87 -14.64 -31.64
N GLU A 268 4.67 -14.76 -32.70
CA GLU A 268 5.03 -16.04 -33.30
C GLU A 268 5.89 -16.89 -32.35
N MET A 269 6.82 -16.26 -31.62
CA MET A 269 7.60 -16.92 -30.57
C MET A 269 6.72 -17.43 -29.43
N GLU A 270 5.72 -16.65 -29.01
CA GLU A 270 4.80 -17.07 -27.95
C GLU A 270 3.84 -18.18 -28.42
N ALA A 271 3.27 -18.05 -29.62
CA ALA A 271 2.44 -19.10 -30.23
C ALA A 271 3.20 -20.43 -30.34
N TYR A 272 4.49 -20.37 -30.71
CA TYR A 272 5.37 -21.53 -30.73
C TYR A 272 5.62 -22.10 -29.33
N ARG A 273 5.88 -21.25 -28.32
CA ARG A 273 6.05 -21.70 -26.91
C ARG A 273 4.79 -22.37 -26.36
N MET A 274 3.62 -21.82 -26.64
CA MET A 274 2.32 -22.38 -26.23
C MET A 274 2.06 -23.78 -26.80
N LYS A 275 2.52 -24.04 -28.04
CA LYS A 275 2.26 -25.30 -28.74
C LYS A 275 3.40 -26.30 -28.67
N LYS A 276 4.57 -25.88 -28.17
CA LYS A 276 5.72 -26.75 -27.98
C LYS A 276 5.38 -27.78 -26.91
N VAL A 277 5.26 -29.04 -27.32
CA VAL A 277 5.07 -30.15 -26.38
C VAL A 277 6.39 -30.37 -25.64
N HIS A 278 6.39 -30.18 -24.33
CA HIS A 278 7.52 -30.50 -23.48
C HIS A 278 7.61 -32.02 -23.32
N HIS A 279 8.66 -32.62 -23.88
CA HIS A 279 8.87 -34.06 -23.77
C HIS A 279 9.17 -34.53 -22.33
N ASP A 280 9.61 -33.61 -21.47
CA ASP A 280 9.96 -33.86 -20.08
C ASP A 280 8.81 -33.58 -19.08
N ASP A 281 7.61 -33.24 -19.57
CA ASP A 281 6.44 -33.01 -18.71
C ASP A 281 5.76 -34.34 -18.35
N PRO A 282 5.71 -34.74 -17.06
CA PRO A 282 5.07 -35.99 -16.64
C PRO A 282 3.55 -36.03 -16.87
N MET A 283 2.91 -34.90 -17.19
CA MET A 283 1.49 -34.86 -17.58
C MET A 283 1.24 -35.07 -19.08
N LYS A 284 2.29 -35.17 -19.91
CA LYS A 284 2.17 -35.29 -21.37
C LYS A 284 1.31 -36.49 -21.81
N ASP A 285 1.44 -37.63 -21.14
CA ASP A 285 0.73 -38.86 -21.51
C ASP A 285 -0.77 -38.83 -21.15
N PHE A 286 -1.22 -37.82 -20.40
CA PHE A 286 -2.61 -37.65 -19.97
C PHE A 286 -3.38 -36.58 -20.75
N LEU A 287 -2.70 -35.85 -21.65
CA LEU A 287 -3.29 -34.83 -22.52
C LEU A 287 -3.51 -35.43 -23.93
N ASN A 288 -4.65 -36.09 -24.12
CA ASN A 288 -5.21 -36.42 -25.44
C ASN A 288 -6.45 -35.56 -25.72
#